data_AF-A0A4D9DGL2-F1
#
_entry.id   AF-A0A4D9DGL2-F1
#
_cell.length_a   1.000
_cell.length_b   1.000
_cell.length_c   1.000
_cell.angle_alpha   90.00
_cell.angle_beta   90.00
_cell.angle_gamma   90.00
#
_symmetry.space_group_name_H-M   'P 1'
#
loop_
_entity.id
_entity.type
_entity.pdbx_description
1 polymer ?
#
loop_
_entity_poly.entity_id
_entity_poly.type
_entity_poly.pdbx_seq_one_letter_code
_entity_poly.pdbx_strand_id
1 'polypeptide(L)'
;MSKELTFVVVKKPVTFNSLQHSVYVIYTESTQYLPQQGELNSFLWTIHREPPAYLFGTIHVPYTRVWDFIPENSKAAFQASSSVYFELDLTDPYTISGLASCQMLPHGENLQDVLPRELYRRLKRHLEYVKLMLPHWMTPDQRGKGLYADYLFNAIAGNWERKRPVWVMLMVNSLTETDIRSRGVPVLDLYLAQEAERMKKRTGAVERVEEQCHPLNGLNFSQVRGAWASLPIPAGGKGNGPAPG
;
A
#
# COMPACT_ATOMS: atom_id res chain seq x y z
N MET A 1 32.94 7.26 17.73
CA MET A 1 31.70 7.40 16.92
C MET A 1 30.79 8.36 17.65
N SER A 2 30.44 9.50 17.05
CA SER A 2 29.38 10.36 17.60
C SER A 2 28.07 9.58 17.62
N LYS A 3 27.35 9.59 18.73
CA LYS A 3 26.02 8.99 18.78
C LYS A 3 25.04 9.92 18.05
N GLU A 4 24.22 9.37 17.17
CA GLU A 4 23.34 10.13 16.26
C GLU A 4 21.86 10.00 16.64
N LEU A 5 21.09 11.09 16.46
CA LEU A 5 19.64 11.08 16.64
C LEU A 5 19.00 10.26 15.52
N THR A 6 18.19 9.27 15.91
CA THR A 6 17.69 8.24 14.99
C THR A 6 16.16 8.27 14.91
N PHE A 7 15.62 8.18 13.70
CA PHE A 7 14.19 8.03 13.44
C PHE A 7 13.94 6.69 12.72
N VAL A 8 13.05 5.86 13.23
CA VAL A 8 12.74 4.54 12.65
C VAL A 8 11.27 4.54 12.21
N VAL A 9 11.02 4.16 10.97
CA VAL A 9 9.70 4.12 10.34
C VAL A 9 9.28 2.65 10.22
N VAL A 10 8.16 2.30 10.86
CA VAL A 10 7.60 0.95 10.84
C VAL A 10 6.10 0.99 10.56
N LYS A 11 5.57 0.00 9.85
CA LYS A 11 4.13 -0.18 9.70
C LYS A 11 3.55 -0.64 11.02
N LYS A 12 2.46 -0.01 11.43
CA LYS A 12 1.76 -0.47 12.63
C LYS A 12 1.09 -1.83 12.37
N PRO A 13 1.13 -2.77 13.33
CA PRO A 13 0.14 -3.83 13.40
C PRO A 13 -1.19 -3.17 13.79
N VAL A 14 -2.01 -2.84 12.80
CA VAL A 14 -3.33 -2.26 13.07
C VAL A 14 -4.37 -3.37 13.06
N THR A 15 -5.20 -3.42 14.11
CA THR A 15 -6.42 -4.22 14.08
C THR A 15 -7.37 -3.63 13.02
N PHE A 16 -7.97 -4.49 12.19
CA PHE A 16 -8.80 -4.08 11.03
C PHE A 16 -9.85 -2.99 11.37
N ASN A 17 -10.44 -3.03 12.57
CA ASN A 17 -11.42 -2.05 13.05
C ASN A 17 -10.85 -0.65 13.31
N SER A 18 -9.57 -0.53 13.72
CA SER A 18 -8.93 0.76 13.97
C SER A 18 -8.52 1.43 12.66
N LEU A 19 -8.12 0.65 11.63
CA LEU A 19 -7.90 1.18 10.28
C LEU A 19 -9.21 1.66 9.69
N GLN A 20 -10.27 0.86 9.76
CA GLN A 20 -11.55 1.26 9.20
C GLN A 20 -12.08 2.51 9.90
N HIS A 21 -11.99 2.64 11.23
CA HIS A 21 -12.38 3.89 11.89
C HIS A 21 -11.48 5.07 11.55
N SER A 22 -10.15 4.97 11.62
CA SER A 22 -9.27 6.12 11.35
C SER A 22 -9.31 6.54 9.88
N VAL A 23 -9.36 5.59 8.95
CA VAL A 23 -9.53 5.86 7.52
C VAL A 23 -10.95 6.35 7.26
N TYR A 24 -12.02 5.76 7.80
CA TYR A 24 -13.36 6.31 7.62
C TYR A 24 -13.47 7.73 8.21
N VAL A 25 -12.95 8.00 9.41
CA VAL A 25 -12.96 9.34 10.02
C VAL A 25 -12.27 10.35 9.10
N ILE A 26 -11.08 10.04 8.57
CA ILE A 26 -10.37 10.89 7.60
C ILE A 26 -11.20 11.11 6.32
N TYR A 27 -11.98 10.12 5.87
CA TYR A 27 -12.75 10.18 4.62
C TYR A 27 -14.16 10.75 4.80
N THR A 28 -14.70 10.78 6.03
CA THR A 28 -16.05 11.27 6.35
C THR A 28 -16.10 12.74 6.76
N GLU A 29 -14.95 13.39 7.00
CA GLU A 29 -14.93 14.83 7.27
C GLU A 29 -15.21 15.65 6.01
N SER A 30 -16.50 15.85 5.74
CA SER A 30 -17.00 16.99 4.98
C SER A 30 -16.74 18.27 5.79
N THR A 31 -15.70 19.03 5.45
CA THR A 31 -15.56 20.49 5.71
C THR A 31 -15.93 21.05 7.11
N GLN A 32 -15.89 20.25 8.18
CA GLN A 32 -16.13 20.73 9.53
C GLN A 32 -15.10 20.15 10.49
N TYR A 33 -14.18 21.02 10.91
CA TYR A 33 -13.17 20.88 11.97
C TYR A 33 -12.00 19.93 11.69
N LEU A 34 -10.92 20.47 11.13
CA LEU A 34 -9.60 19.82 11.25
C LEU A 34 -9.22 19.76 12.75
N PRO A 35 -8.83 18.59 13.29
CA PRO A 35 -8.45 18.45 14.70
C PRO A 35 -7.28 19.38 15.07
N GLN A 36 -7.28 19.92 16.29
CA GLN A 36 -6.12 20.67 16.76
C GLN A 36 -4.92 19.72 16.97
N GLN A 37 -3.70 20.23 16.76
CA GLN A 37 -2.46 19.44 16.86
C GLN A 37 -2.32 18.64 18.18
N GLY A 38 -2.86 19.15 19.28
CA GLY A 38 -2.84 18.47 20.60
C GLY A 38 -3.80 17.29 20.73
N GLU A 39 -4.75 17.11 19.80
CA GLU A 39 -5.76 16.05 19.82
C GLU A 39 -5.36 14.86 18.92
N LEU A 40 -4.35 15.03 18.07
CA LEU A 40 -3.90 14.02 17.13
C LEU A 40 -2.97 13.01 17.79
N ASN A 41 -3.18 11.72 17.51
CA ASN A 41 -2.21 10.68 17.87
C ASN A 41 -0.99 10.81 16.96
N SER A 42 0.19 11.06 17.54
CA SER A 42 1.43 11.25 16.79
C SER A 42 1.97 9.97 16.16
N PHE A 43 1.50 8.80 16.60
CA PHE A 43 2.10 7.50 16.26
C PHE A 43 3.62 7.51 16.44
N LEU A 44 4.12 8.32 17.37
CA LEU A 44 5.54 8.53 17.64
C LEU A 44 5.85 8.03 19.05
N TRP A 45 6.72 7.04 19.14
CA TRP A 45 7.26 6.54 20.40
C TRP A 45 8.70 7.00 20.55
N THR A 46 9.09 7.40 21.76
CA THR A 46 10.48 7.72 22.08
C THR A 46 11.14 6.51 22.75
N ILE A 47 12.27 6.08 22.19
CA ILE A 47 13.16 5.09 22.78
C ILE A 47 14.17 5.85 23.63
N HIS A 48 14.13 5.62 24.94
CA HIS A 48 14.99 6.28 25.91
C HIS A 48 16.45 5.82 25.78
N ARG A 49 17.28 6.68 25.20
CA ARG A 49 18.74 6.58 25.07
C ARG A 49 19.33 7.98 24.83
N GLU A 50 20.65 8.11 24.83
CA GLU A 50 21.35 9.38 24.59
C GLU A 50 22.22 9.30 23.32
N PRO A 51 21.92 10.07 22.24
CA PRO A 51 20.69 10.84 22.03
C PRO A 51 19.49 9.90 21.80
N PRO A 52 18.24 10.39 21.96
CA PRO A 52 17.05 9.56 21.84
C PRO A 52 16.91 8.95 20.44
N ALA A 53 16.12 7.88 20.35
CA ALA A 53 15.63 7.40 19.07
C ALA A 53 14.10 7.50 19.05
N TYR A 54 13.53 7.68 17.87
CA TYR A 54 12.09 7.75 17.67
C TYR A 54 11.64 6.57 16.82
N LEU A 55 10.51 5.98 17.16
CA LEU A 55 9.80 5.00 16.35
C LEU A 55 8.51 5.66 15.87
N PHE A 56 8.31 5.72 14.56
CA PHE A 56 7.14 6.32 13.94
C PHE A 56 6.35 5.25 13.19
N GLY A 57 5.10 5.09 13.60
CA GLY A 57 4.16 4.12 13.04
C GLY A 57 3.49 4.68 11.79
N THR A 58 3.65 4.03 10.65
CA THR A 58 3.03 4.42 9.39
C THR A 58 1.93 3.44 8.96
N ILE A 59 1.22 3.85 7.91
CA ILE A 59 0.23 3.06 7.20
C ILE A 59 0.51 3.15 5.69
N HIS A 60 0.21 2.06 4.97
CA HIS A 60 0.47 1.98 3.54
C HIS A 60 -0.62 2.71 2.73
N VAL A 61 -0.54 4.03 2.68
CA VAL A 61 -1.44 4.90 1.92
C VAL A 61 -0.66 6.04 1.25
N PRO A 62 -1.17 6.64 0.16
CA PRO A 62 -0.55 7.81 -0.46
C PRO A 62 -0.31 8.93 0.55
N TYR A 63 0.89 9.53 0.56
CA TYR A 63 1.25 10.53 1.58
C TYR A 63 0.29 11.74 1.57
N THR A 64 -0.19 12.14 0.39
CA THR A 64 -1.13 13.27 0.22
C THR A 64 -2.46 13.08 0.93
N ARG A 65 -2.85 11.85 1.30
CA ARG A 65 -4.08 11.59 2.05
C ARG A 65 -3.92 11.76 3.56
N VAL A 66 -2.69 11.77 4.06
CA VAL A 66 -2.41 11.68 5.50
C VAL A 66 -1.47 12.75 6.01
N TRP A 67 -0.70 13.41 5.14
CA TRP A 67 0.37 14.34 5.52
C TRP A 67 -0.10 15.47 6.44
N ASP A 68 -1.26 16.05 6.14
CA ASP A 68 -1.83 17.16 6.93
C ASP A 68 -2.31 16.70 8.31
N PHE A 69 -2.57 15.39 8.47
CA PHE A 69 -2.97 14.76 9.73
C PHE A 69 -1.79 14.19 10.52
N ILE A 70 -0.56 14.26 9.99
CA ILE A 70 0.65 13.90 10.74
C ILE A 70 1.00 15.05 11.68
N PRO A 71 1.08 14.81 13.01
CA PRO A 71 1.38 15.87 13.96
C PRO A 71 2.78 16.48 13.80
N GLU A 72 2.91 17.76 14.13
CA GLU A 72 4.14 18.54 13.96
C GLU A 72 5.30 18.00 14.81
N ASN A 73 5.03 17.38 15.96
CA ASN A 73 6.08 16.72 16.74
C ASN A 73 6.73 15.54 15.99
N SER A 74 5.96 14.77 15.22
CA SER A 74 6.48 13.68 14.37
C SER A 74 7.31 14.24 13.22
N LYS A 75 6.83 15.31 12.57
CA LYS A 75 7.59 16.00 11.50
C LYS A 75 8.88 16.61 12.04
N ALA A 76 8.85 17.25 13.20
CA ALA A 76 10.01 17.84 13.86
C ALA A 76 11.04 16.77 14.26
N ALA A 77 10.59 15.63 14.81
CA ALA A 77 11.47 14.51 15.14
C ALA A 77 12.15 13.92 13.90
N PHE A 78 11.43 13.79 12.78
CA PHE A 78 12.01 13.40 11.49
C PHE A 78 13.04 14.44 11.00
N GLN A 79 12.69 15.73 11.03
CA GLN A 79 13.58 16.82 10.59
C GLN A 79 14.87 16.88 11.40
N ALA A 80 14.80 16.72 12.73
CA ALA A 80 15.96 16.79 13.63
C ALA A 80 16.90 15.58 13.51
N SER A 81 16.40 14.42 13.08
CA SER A 81 17.19 13.18 13.04
C SER A 81 18.22 13.16 11.92
N SER A 82 19.46 12.76 12.20
CA SER A 82 20.51 12.63 11.17
C SER A 82 20.47 11.29 10.45
N SER A 83 19.91 10.27 11.12
CA SER A 83 19.73 8.92 10.59
C SER A 83 18.25 8.53 10.60
N VAL A 84 17.78 7.93 9.50
CA VAL A 84 16.41 7.44 9.34
C VAL A 84 16.43 6.00 8.84
N TYR A 85 15.72 5.09 9.50
CA TYR A 85 15.62 3.70 9.08
C TYR A 85 14.18 3.34 8.75
N PHE A 86 13.97 2.56 7.71
CA PHE A 86 12.66 2.09 7.25
C PHE A 86 12.54 0.57 7.44
N GLU A 87 11.34 0.00 7.35
CA GLU A 87 11.20 -1.47 7.33
C GLU A 87 12.06 -2.08 6.22
N LEU A 88 11.86 -1.58 5.01
CA LEU A 88 12.59 -1.99 3.81
C LEU A 88 13.19 -0.79 3.12
N ASP A 89 14.31 -1.02 2.42
CA ASP A 89 14.89 -0.03 1.53
C ASP A 89 14.12 -0.04 0.20
N LEU A 90 13.06 0.77 0.13
CA LEU A 90 12.24 0.89 -1.08
C LEU A 90 12.89 1.75 -2.18
N THR A 91 14.08 2.31 -1.95
CA THR A 91 14.85 3.02 -2.98
C THR A 91 15.90 2.11 -3.63
N ASP A 92 16.26 0.99 -2.99
CA ASP A 92 17.08 -0.07 -3.57
C ASP A 92 16.29 -0.96 -4.58
N PRO A 93 16.68 -1.01 -5.87
CA PRO A 93 16.07 -1.90 -6.85
C PRO A 93 16.16 -3.39 -6.51
N TYR A 94 17.16 -3.83 -5.73
CA TYR A 94 17.26 -5.23 -5.30
C TYR A 94 16.16 -5.61 -4.32
N THR A 95 15.80 -4.72 -3.39
CA THR A 95 14.66 -4.91 -2.49
C THR A 95 13.37 -5.03 -3.29
N ILE A 96 13.15 -4.14 -4.26
CA ILE A 96 11.94 -4.16 -5.11
C ILE A 96 11.87 -5.47 -5.93
N SER A 97 12.99 -5.90 -6.50
CA SER A 97 13.08 -7.17 -7.24
C SER A 97 12.83 -8.39 -6.34
N GLY A 98 13.38 -8.38 -5.13
CA GLY A 98 13.15 -9.43 -4.13
C GLY A 98 11.68 -9.53 -3.74
N LEU A 99 11.03 -8.40 -3.44
CA LEU A 99 9.61 -8.33 -3.13
C LEU A 99 8.75 -8.80 -4.32
N ALA A 100 9.11 -8.47 -5.55
CA ALA A 100 8.39 -8.96 -6.73
C ALA A 100 8.52 -10.48 -6.86
N SER A 101 9.73 -11.02 -6.64
CA SER A 101 10.02 -12.45 -6.76
C SER A 101 9.34 -13.28 -5.70
N CYS A 102 9.29 -12.79 -4.45
CA CYS A 102 8.72 -13.55 -3.33
C CYS A 102 7.19 -13.73 -3.43
N GLN A 103 6.51 -12.93 -4.27
CA GLN A 103 5.07 -13.04 -4.50
C GLN A 103 4.68 -14.25 -5.35
N MET A 104 5.66 -14.84 -6.03
CA MET A 104 5.44 -15.84 -7.07
C MET A 104 5.23 -17.23 -6.48
N LEU A 105 4.39 -18.01 -7.15
CA LEU A 105 4.30 -19.46 -6.95
C LEU A 105 5.64 -20.12 -7.32
N PRO A 106 5.92 -21.32 -6.77
CA PRO A 106 7.03 -22.14 -7.21
C PRO A 106 7.09 -22.30 -8.74
N HIS A 107 8.29 -22.59 -9.25
CA HIS A 107 8.47 -22.80 -10.68
C HIS A 107 7.60 -23.98 -11.17
N GLY A 108 6.90 -23.77 -12.30
CA GLY A 108 6.01 -24.76 -12.89
C GLY A 108 4.57 -24.71 -12.39
N GLU A 109 4.28 -24.03 -11.28
CA GLU A 109 2.92 -23.88 -10.76
C GLU A 109 2.23 -22.63 -11.33
N ASN A 110 0.90 -22.74 -11.46
CA ASN A 110 0.01 -21.66 -11.86
C ASN A 110 -1.14 -21.49 -10.88
N LEU A 111 -1.69 -20.28 -10.80
CA LEU A 111 -2.81 -19.96 -9.93
C LEU A 111 -4.06 -20.80 -10.21
N GLN A 112 -4.27 -21.25 -11.46
CA GLN A 112 -5.37 -22.14 -11.83
C GLN A 112 -5.27 -23.52 -11.16
N ASP A 113 -4.07 -23.95 -10.77
CA ASP A 113 -3.83 -25.26 -10.16
C ASP A 113 -4.12 -25.23 -8.65
N VAL A 114 -4.04 -24.05 -8.03
CA VAL A 114 -4.21 -23.85 -6.58
C VAL A 114 -5.57 -23.26 -6.19
N LEU A 115 -6.26 -22.57 -7.10
CA LEU A 115 -7.58 -21.99 -6.85
C LEU A 115 -8.72 -22.90 -7.33
N PRO A 116 -9.87 -22.91 -6.64
CA PRO A 116 -11.09 -23.51 -7.18
C PRO A 116 -11.44 -22.92 -8.55
N ARG A 117 -11.81 -23.79 -9.51
CA ARG A 117 -12.06 -23.42 -10.91
C ARG A 117 -13.00 -22.22 -11.09
N GLU A 118 -14.07 -22.13 -10.30
CA GLU A 118 -15.00 -20.99 -10.40
C GLU A 118 -14.40 -19.70 -9.87
N LEU A 119 -13.58 -19.77 -8.81
CA LEU A 119 -12.89 -18.60 -8.29
C LEU A 119 -11.87 -18.05 -9.30
N TYR A 120 -11.12 -18.94 -9.95
CA TYR A 120 -10.20 -18.54 -11.03
C TYR A 120 -10.93 -17.82 -12.16
N ARG A 121 -12.08 -18.35 -12.61
CA ARG A 121 -12.90 -17.70 -13.64
C ARG A 121 -13.43 -16.34 -13.21
N ARG A 122 -13.92 -16.21 -11.96
CA ARG A 122 -14.38 -14.94 -11.38
C ARG A 122 -13.25 -13.91 -11.38
N LEU A 123 -12.07 -14.29 -10.89
CA LEU A 123 -10.87 -13.45 -10.87
C LEU A 123 -10.50 -12.99 -12.28
N LYS A 124 -10.42 -13.92 -13.25
CA LYS A 124 -10.11 -13.58 -14.64
C LYS A 124 -11.10 -12.56 -15.22
N ARG A 125 -12.43 -12.79 -15.06
CA ARG A 125 -13.45 -11.83 -15.50
C ARG A 125 -13.31 -10.47 -14.83
N HIS A 126 -12.97 -10.44 -13.55
CA HIS A 126 -12.78 -9.19 -12.81
C HIS A 126 -11.56 -8.41 -13.32
N LEU A 127 -10.44 -9.08 -13.59
CA LEU A 127 -9.24 -8.45 -14.15
C LEU A 127 -9.47 -7.91 -15.56
N GLU A 128 -10.25 -8.60 -16.40
CA GLU A 128 -10.68 -8.08 -17.70
C GLU A 128 -11.54 -6.82 -17.56
N TYR A 129 -12.49 -6.82 -16.61
CA TYR A 129 -13.27 -5.62 -16.29
C TYR A 129 -12.39 -4.45 -15.84
N VAL A 130 -11.45 -4.69 -14.92
CA VAL A 130 -10.50 -3.67 -14.45
C VAL A 130 -9.72 -3.11 -15.63
N LYS A 131 -9.19 -3.96 -16.51
CA LYS A 131 -8.43 -3.54 -17.69
C LYS A 131 -9.25 -2.61 -18.60
N LEU A 132 -10.54 -2.91 -18.82
CA LEU A 132 -11.46 -2.06 -19.58
C LEU A 132 -11.77 -0.72 -18.89
N MET A 133 -11.86 -0.72 -17.57
CA MET A 133 -12.18 0.48 -16.79
C MET A 133 -10.98 1.39 -16.55
N LEU A 134 -9.77 0.84 -16.57
CA LEU A 134 -8.55 1.53 -16.19
C LEU A 134 -8.35 2.87 -16.93
N PRO A 135 -8.56 2.98 -18.26
CA PRO A 135 -8.51 4.27 -18.94
C PRO A 135 -9.46 5.32 -18.33
N HIS A 136 -10.66 4.93 -17.91
CA HIS A 136 -11.67 5.84 -17.35
C HIS A 136 -11.34 6.28 -15.91
N TRP A 137 -10.69 5.42 -15.15
CA TRP A 137 -10.28 5.71 -13.76
C TRP A 137 -9.01 6.57 -13.69
N MET A 138 -8.15 6.53 -14.70
CA MET A 138 -6.91 7.32 -14.73
C MET A 138 -7.18 8.83 -14.85
N THR A 139 -6.35 9.62 -14.16
CA THR A 139 -6.40 11.08 -14.23
C THR A 139 -5.62 11.61 -15.44
N PRO A 140 -5.95 12.82 -15.93
CA PRO A 140 -5.16 13.48 -16.96
C PRO A 140 -3.67 13.62 -16.59
N ASP A 141 -3.36 13.95 -15.33
CA ASP A 141 -2.00 14.12 -14.84
C ASP A 141 -1.17 12.82 -14.92
N GLN A 142 -1.79 11.67 -14.63
CA GLN A 142 -1.12 10.37 -14.78
C GLN A 142 -0.73 10.13 -16.23
N ARG A 143 -1.63 10.42 -17.17
CA ARG A 143 -1.36 10.29 -18.61
C ARG A 143 -0.29 11.28 -19.08
N GLY A 144 -0.33 12.51 -18.57
CA GLY A 144 0.69 13.54 -18.83
C GLY A 144 2.09 13.15 -18.36
N LYS A 145 2.19 12.28 -17.34
CA LYS A 145 3.44 11.68 -16.85
C LYS A 145 3.85 10.40 -17.61
N GLY A 146 3.17 10.06 -18.70
CA GLY A 146 3.48 8.87 -19.51
C GLY A 146 2.96 7.55 -18.94
N LEU A 147 2.07 7.57 -17.94
CA LEU A 147 1.38 6.35 -17.49
C LEU A 147 0.23 6.06 -18.46
N TYR A 148 0.35 4.97 -19.22
CA TYR A 148 -0.71 4.45 -20.08
C TYR A 148 -1.46 3.31 -19.38
N ALA A 149 -2.72 3.08 -19.75
CA ALA A 149 -3.58 2.12 -19.07
C ALA A 149 -3.01 0.69 -19.09
N ASP A 150 -2.55 0.21 -20.24
CA ASP A 150 -1.95 -1.14 -20.33
C ASP A 150 -0.64 -1.24 -19.56
N TYR A 151 0.17 -0.18 -19.57
CA TYR A 151 1.40 -0.13 -18.79
C TYR A 151 1.10 -0.20 -17.29
N LEU A 152 0.14 0.61 -16.81
CA LEU A 152 -0.26 0.63 -15.41
C LEU A 152 -0.91 -0.69 -14.99
N PHE A 153 -1.75 -1.28 -15.84
CA PHE A 153 -2.31 -2.61 -15.60
C PHE A 153 -1.21 -3.65 -15.44
N ASN A 154 -0.25 -3.71 -16.36
CA ASN A 154 0.85 -4.67 -16.32
C ASN A 154 1.78 -4.42 -15.12
N ALA A 155 1.99 -3.17 -14.71
CA ALA A 155 2.77 -2.82 -13.53
C ALA A 155 2.11 -3.33 -12.22
N ILE A 156 0.79 -3.37 -12.14
CA ILE A 156 0.06 -3.80 -10.93
C ILE A 156 -0.25 -5.31 -10.98
N ALA A 157 -0.85 -5.76 -12.07
CA ALA A 157 -1.45 -7.07 -12.23
C ALA A 157 -0.77 -7.95 -13.28
N GLY A 158 0.39 -7.52 -13.81
CA GLY A 158 1.21 -8.36 -14.69
C GLY A 158 1.56 -9.69 -14.03
N ASN A 159 1.54 -10.77 -14.82
CA ASN A 159 1.84 -12.13 -14.37
C ASN A 159 1.01 -12.61 -13.18
N TRP A 160 -0.21 -12.08 -12.97
CA TRP A 160 -1.07 -12.48 -11.85
C TRP A 160 -1.32 -13.99 -11.77
N GLU A 161 -1.35 -14.70 -12.92
CA GLU A 161 -1.50 -16.16 -12.99
C GLU A 161 -0.35 -16.92 -12.33
N ARG A 162 0.78 -16.26 -12.08
CA ARG A 162 1.97 -16.85 -11.42
C ARG A 162 2.15 -16.38 -9.98
N LYS A 163 1.31 -15.48 -9.47
CA LYS A 163 1.37 -15.00 -8.09
C LYS A 163 0.69 -15.98 -7.14
N ARG A 164 1.15 -16.07 -5.89
CA ARG A 164 0.47 -16.89 -4.88
C ARG A 164 -0.90 -16.29 -4.54
N PRO A 165 -1.86 -17.11 -4.08
CA PRO A 165 -3.20 -16.65 -3.79
C PRO A 165 -3.29 -15.38 -2.92
N VAL A 166 -2.59 -15.33 -1.79
CA VAL A 166 -2.65 -14.16 -0.89
C VAL A 166 -2.28 -12.85 -1.60
N TRP A 167 -1.26 -12.87 -2.46
CA TRP A 167 -0.79 -11.68 -3.18
C TRP A 167 -1.77 -11.23 -4.25
N VAL A 168 -2.44 -12.18 -4.91
CA VAL A 168 -3.51 -11.86 -5.86
C VAL A 168 -4.71 -11.23 -5.15
N MET A 169 -5.07 -11.75 -3.97
CA MET A 169 -6.14 -11.16 -3.16
C MET A 169 -5.82 -9.72 -2.74
N LEU A 170 -4.61 -9.47 -2.21
CA LEU A 170 -4.16 -8.12 -1.85
C LEU A 170 -4.10 -7.19 -3.08
N MET A 171 -3.60 -7.70 -4.21
CA MET A 171 -3.55 -6.97 -5.47
C MET A 171 -4.95 -6.56 -5.92
N VAL A 172 -5.93 -7.47 -5.96
CA VAL A 172 -7.30 -7.15 -6.39
C VAL A 172 -7.98 -6.15 -5.45
N ASN A 173 -7.72 -6.22 -4.14
CA ASN A 173 -8.21 -5.22 -3.19
C ASN A 173 -7.63 -3.82 -3.42
N SER A 174 -6.57 -3.69 -4.24
CA SER A 174 -5.95 -2.42 -4.64
C SER A 174 -6.25 -1.99 -6.08
N LEU A 175 -7.24 -2.61 -6.72
CA LEU A 175 -7.70 -2.34 -8.09
C LEU A 175 -9.06 -1.63 -8.13
N THR A 176 -9.29 -0.68 -7.22
CA THR A 176 -10.47 0.20 -7.23
C THR A 176 -10.21 1.49 -8.00
N GLU A 177 -11.26 2.21 -8.43
CA GLU A 177 -11.11 3.54 -9.03
C GLU A 177 -10.29 4.49 -8.14
N THR A 178 -10.61 4.52 -6.85
CA THR A 178 -9.94 5.37 -5.86
C THR A 178 -8.45 5.04 -5.71
N ASP A 179 -8.09 3.75 -5.80
CA ASP A 179 -6.68 3.33 -5.76
C ASP A 179 -5.97 3.70 -7.06
N ILE A 180 -6.58 3.43 -8.21
CA ILE A 180 -6.02 3.74 -9.52
C ILE A 180 -5.77 5.26 -9.67
N ARG A 181 -6.71 6.11 -9.24
CA ARG A 181 -6.55 7.58 -9.25
C ARG A 181 -5.34 8.06 -8.43
N SER A 182 -4.93 7.31 -7.42
CA SER A 182 -3.78 7.65 -6.56
C SER A 182 -2.44 7.07 -7.03
N ARG A 183 -2.43 6.21 -8.07
CA ARG A 183 -1.18 5.63 -8.58
C ARG A 183 -0.24 6.71 -9.11
N GLY A 184 1.05 6.55 -8.85
CA GLY A 184 2.08 7.56 -9.14
C GLY A 184 2.26 8.60 -8.03
N VAL A 185 1.44 8.57 -6.97
CA VAL A 185 1.72 9.27 -5.70
C VAL A 185 2.44 8.29 -4.76
N PRO A 186 3.60 8.64 -4.18
CA PRO A 186 4.29 7.76 -3.25
C PRO A 186 3.45 7.50 -2.00
N VAL A 187 3.53 6.29 -1.47
CA VAL A 187 3.02 6.00 -0.12
C VAL A 187 3.87 6.70 0.92
N LEU A 188 3.33 6.95 2.11
CA LEU A 188 4.00 7.72 3.16
C LEU A 188 5.43 7.24 3.44
N ASP A 189 5.65 5.92 3.53
CA ASP A 189 6.96 5.32 3.81
C ASP A 189 7.99 5.70 2.74
N LEU A 190 7.61 5.57 1.46
CA LEU A 190 8.47 5.91 0.32
C LEU A 190 8.69 7.43 0.22
N TYR A 191 7.67 8.23 0.50
CA TYR A 191 7.80 9.68 0.54
C TYR A 191 8.82 10.13 1.60
N LEU A 192 8.74 9.57 2.81
CA LEU A 192 9.70 9.85 3.89
C LEU A 192 11.12 9.39 3.53
N ALA A 193 11.26 8.26 2.83
CA ALA A 193 12.57 7.80 2.34
C ALA A 193 13.17 8.77 1.31
N GLN A 194 12.37 9.20 0.33
CA GLN A 194 12.77 10.20 -0.66
C GLN A 194 13.14 11.54 -0.03
N GLU A 195 12.39 12.00 0.98
CA GLU A 195 12.71 13.22 1.71
C GLU A 195 13.99 13.06 2.56
N ALA A 196 14.22 11.90 3.15
CA ALA A 196 15.45 11.63 3.89
C ALA A 196 16.68 11.68 2.97
N GLU A 197 16.59 11.10 1.77
CA GLU A 197 17.62 11.19 0.72
C GLU A 197 17.84 12.65 0.26
N ARG A 198 16.75 13.38 -0.02
CA ARG A 198 16.81 14.81 -0.41
C ARG A 198 17.50 15.66 0.65
N MET A 199 17.28 15.35 1.92
CA MET A 199 17.91 16.00 3.07
C MET A 199 19.31 15.46 3.40
N LYS A 200 19.84 14.51 2.61
CA LYS A 200 21.15 13.86 2.81
C LYS A 200 21.30 13.22 4.20
N LYS A 201 20.20 12.70 4.75
CA LYS A 201 20.21 11.92 5.99
C LYS A 201 20.82 10.54 5.70
N ARG A 202 21.39 9.90 6.72
CA ARG A 202 21.78 8.49 6.61
C ARG A 202 20.51 7.64 6.58
N THR A 203 20.36 6.79 5.57
CA THR A 203 19.21 5.89 5.43
C THR A 203 19.60 4.42 5.62
N GLY A 204 18.62 3.56 5.92
CA GLY A 204 18.80 2.11 5.97
C GLY A 204 17.49 1.36 6.18
N ALA A 205 17.57 0.03 6.15
CA ALA A 205 16.45 -0.87 6.41
C ALA A 205 16.65 -1.66 7.71
N VAL A 206 15.57 -1.95 8.43
CA VAL A 206 15.59 -2.80 9.64
C VAL A 206 15.17 -4.24 9.37
N GLU A 207 14.51 -4.51 8.25
CA GLU A 207 14.05 -5.84 7.85
C GLU A 207 14.63 -6.25 6.50
N ARG A 208 14.57 -7.55 6.23
CA ARG A 208 14.85 -8.15 4.92
C ARG A 208 13.56 -8.48 4.17
N VAL A 209 13.67 -8.62 2.86
CA VAL A 209 12.55 -9.04 1.99
C VAL A 209 11.89 -10.32 2.50
N GLU A 210 12.69 -11.29 2.96
CA GLU A 210 12.18 -12.58 3.43
C GLU A 210 11.25 -12.43 4.65
N GLU A 211 11.53 -11.48 5.54
CA GLU A 211 10.76 -11.22 6.77
C GLU A 211 9.36 -10.68 6.45
N GLN A 212 9.21 -9.98 5.33
CA GLN A 212 7.93 -9.46 4.84
C GLN A 212 7.13 -10.52 4.08
N CYS A 213 7.81 -11.37 3.32
CA CYS A 213 7.14 -12.35 2.47
C CYS A 213 6.76 -13.63 3.22
N HIS A 214 7.55 -14.07 4.19
CA HIS A 214 7.35 -15.34 4.89
C HIS A 214 5.98 -15.43 5.60
N PRO A 215 5.52 -14.41 6.35
CA PRO A 215 4.21 -14.44 7.00
C PRO A 215 3.05 -14.61 6.01
N LEU A 216 3.14 -14.00 4.83
CA LEU A 216 2.12 -14.08 3.78
C LEU A 216 2.20 -15.41 3.02
N ASN A 217 3.40 -15.84 2.65
CA ASN A 217 3.63 -17.05 1.87
C ASN A 217 3.32 -18.34 2.65
N GLY A 218 3.31 -18.28 3.99
CA GLY A 218 2.86 -19.36 4.85
C GLY A 218 1.33 -19.53 4.93
N LEU A 219 0.55 -18.57 4.42
CA LEU A 219 -0.91 -18.66 4.42
C LEU A 219 -1.41 -19.64 3.35
N ASN A 220 -2.26 -20.57 3.77
CA ASN A 220 -2.96 -21.47 2.86
C ASN A 220 -4.31 -20.89 2.40
N PHE A 221 -4.87 -21.46 1.33
CA PHE A 221 -6.14 -20.99 0.76
C PHE A 221 -7.31 -20.99 1.76
N SER A 222 -7.35 -21.94 2.70
CA SER A 222 -8.43 -22.00 3.69
C SER A 222 -8.41 -20.81 4.65
N GLN A 223 -7.22 -20.31 5.00
CA GLN A 223 -7.05 -19.15 5.87
C GLN A 223 -7.46 -17.84 5.20
N VAL A 224 -7.38 -17.75 3.86
CA VAL A 224 -7.73 -16.55 3.11
C VAL A 224 -9.10 -16.64 2.41
N ARG A 225 -9.82 -17.76 2.53
CA ARG A 225 -11.07 -18.03 1.80
C ARG A 225 -12.14 -16.94 1.98
N GLY A 226 -12.27 -16.40 3.19
CA GLY A 226 -13.22 -15.31 3.47
C GLY A 226 -12.93 -14.05 2.67
N ALA A 227 -11.66 -13.65 2.56
CA ALA A 227 -11.22 -12.50 1.77
C ALA A 227 -11.42 -12.71 0.26
N TRP A 228 -11.39 -13.96 -0.20
CA TRP A 228 -11.72 -14.31 -1.60
C TRP A 228 -13.21 -14.29 -1.90
N ALA A 229 -14.06 -14.55 -0.89
CA ALA A 229 -15.51 -14.52 -1.07
C ALA A 229 -16.03 -13.12 -1.42
N SER A 230 -15.37 -12.08 -0.87
CA SER A 230 -15.65 -10.67 -1.12
C SER A 230 -15.15 -10.14 -2.46
N LEU A 231 -14.54 -10.98 -3.32
CA LEU A 231 -14.15 -10.55 -4.67
C LEU A 231 -15.37 -9.98 -5.43
N PRO A 232 -15.30 -8.72 -5.88
CA PRO A 232 -16.42 -8.09 -6.57
C PRO A 232 -16.85 -8.93 -7.76
N ILE A 233 -18.15 -9.24 -7.83
CA ILE A 233 -18.74 -9.77 -9.06
C ILE A 233 -18.76 -8.60 -10.04
N PRO A 234 -18.08 -8.67 -11.21
CA PRO A 234 -18.15 -7.59 -12.17
C PRO A 234 -19.63 -7.34 -12.49
N ALA A 235 -20.09 -6.11 -12.31
CA ALA A 235 -21.44 -5.72 -12.66
C ALA A 235 -21.62 -6.00 -14.15
N GLY A 236 -22.31 -7.08 -14.48
CA GLY A 236 -22.76 -7.31 -15.85
C GLY A 236 -23.54 -6.07 -16.26
N GLY A 237 -23.16 -5.46 -17.38
CA GLY A 237 -23.75 -4.21 -17.85
C GLY A 237 -25.27 -4.30 -17.85
N LYS A 238 -25.90 -3.69 -16.84
CA LYS A 238 -27.29 -3.31 -16.96
C LYS A 238 -27.28 -2.05 -17.81
N GLY A 239 -27.65 -2.21 -19.08
CA GLY A 239 -27.97 -1.09 -19.94
C GLY A 239 -28.97 -0.18 -19.24
N ASN A 240 -28.74 1.13 -19.37
CA ASN A 240 -29.70 2.15 -19.04
C ASN A 240 -30.98 1.93 -19.88
N GLY A 241 -31.94 1.18 -19.34
CA GLY A 241 -33.33 1.25 -19.79
C GLY A 241 -33.99 2.47 -19.14
N PRO A 242 -34.84 3.22 -19.85
CA PRO A 242 -35.47 4.40 -19.29
C PRO A 242 -36.40 4.00 -18.14
N ALA A 243 -36.42 4.82 -17.09
CA ALA A 243 -37.37 4.66 -15.98
C ALA A 243 -38.81 4.75 -16.51
N PRO A 244 -39.74 3.92 -16.00
CA PRO A 244 -41.15 4.08 -16.35
C PRO A 244 -41.67 5.37 -15.73
N GLY A 245 -42.27 6.20 -16.59
CA GLY A 245 -43.21 7.26 -16.18
C GLY A 245 -44.61 6.71 -15.98
#